data_AF-A0AAW5N5X6-F1
#
_entry.id   AF-A0AAW5N5X6-F1
#
_cell.length_a   1.000
_cell.length_b   1.000
_cell.length_c   1.000
_cell.angle_alpha   90.00
_cell.angle_beta   90.00
_cell.angle_gamma   90.00
#
_symmetry.space_group_name_H-M   'P 1'
#
loop_
_entity.id
_entity.type
_entity.pdbx_description
1 polymer ?
#
loop_
_entity_poly.entity_id
_entity_poly.type
_entity_poly.pdbx_seq_one_letter_code
_entity_poly.pdbx_strand_id
1 'polypeptide(L)' 'NTFSVPPDRTIKQVLPMLYGPEGSANEVLQGYRELGQMLAKDRFTLKEAAMTARRSWQLTLNNDIKLYLGRGDTMKRLAR' A
#
# COMPACT_ATOMS: atom_id res chain seq x y z
N ASN A 1 13.93 39.78 -2.48
CA ASN A 1 13.77 38.57 -3.31
C ASN A 1 12.79 37.62 -2.65
N THR A 2 11.56 37.57 -3.15
CA THR A 2 10.53 36.64 -2.67
C THR A 2 10.69 35.32 -3.42
N PHE A 3 11.09 34.27 -2.72
CA PHE A 3 11.15 32.91 -3.26
C PHE A 3 9.76 32.29 -3.13
N SER A 4 9.04 32.12 -4.24
CA SER A 4 7.78 31.37 -4.28
C SER A 4 7.96 30.12 -5.13
N VAL A 5 7.60 28.97 -4.56
CA VAL A 5 7.62 27.69 -5.27
C VAL A 5 6.56 27.66 -6.37
N PRO A 6 6.88 27.18 -7.59
CA PRO A 6 5.90 27.04 -8.66
C PRO A 6 4.72 26.15 -8.21
N PRO A 7 3.46 26.57 -8.42
CA PRO A 7 2.29 25.78 -8.01
C PRO A 7 2.22 24.42 -8.71
N ASP A 8 2.86 24.28 -9.88
CA ASP A 8 2.99 23.02 -10.61
C ASP A 8 3.75 21.92 -9.84
N ARG A 9 4.58 22.32 -8.86
CA ARG A 9 5.28 21.39 -7.94
C ARG A 9 4.54 21.13 -6.63
N THR A 10 3.31 21.63 -6.46
CA THR A 10 2.42 21.12 -5.41
C THR A 10 1.84 19.79 -5.87
N ILE A 11 2.72 18.81 -5.91
CA ILE A 11 2.43 17.46 -6.34
C ILE A 11 1.40 16.87 -5.37
N LYS A 12 0.11 16.99 -5.72
CA LYS A 12 -0.97 16.14 -5.18
C LYS A 12 -0.84 14.74 -5.77
N GLN A 13 0.32 14.11 -5.64
CA GLN A 13 0.46 12.70 -6.00
C GLN A 13 -0.28 11.90 -4.94
N VAL A 14 -1.21 11.07 -5.42
CA VAL A 14 -1.86 10.06 -4.59
C VAL A 14 -0.82 8.98 -4.33
N LEU A 15 -0.05 9.16 -3.26
CA LEU A 15 0.95 8.20 -2.83
C LEU A 15 0.31 7.18 -1.89
N PRO A 16 0.63 5.89 -2.05
CA PRO A 16 0.15 4.86 -1.15
C PRO A 16 0.77 5.06 0.24
N MET A 17 -0.03 4.91 1.28
CA MET A 17 0.48 4.96 2.66
C MET A 17 0.94 3.56 3.09
N LEU A 18 2.20 3.45 3.52
CA LEU A 18 2.81 2.19 3.94
C LEU A 18 3.13 2.23 5.43
N TYR A 19 2.67 1.22 6.18
CA TYR A 19 2.90 1.10 7.62
C TYR A 19 3.54 -0.25 7.94
N GLY A 20 4.51 -0.26 8.86
CA GLY A 20 5.24 -1.45 9.25
C GLY A 20 5.96 -1.31 10.58
N PRO A 21 6.41 -2.42 11.19
CA PRO A 21 7.34 -2.37 12.30
C PRO A 21 8.69 -1.76 11.86
N GLU A 22 9.43 -1.21 12.82
CA GLU A 22 10.76 -0.65 12.57
C GLU A 22 11.69 -1.69 11.91
N GLY A 23 12.43 -1.27 10.88
CA GLY A 23 13.30 -2.15 10.10
C GLY A 23 12.61 -2.95 8.99
N SER A 24 11.27 -2.94 8.89
CA SER A 24 10.54 -3.69 7.87
C SER A 24 10.07 -2.86 6.67
N ALA A 25 10.55 -1.64 6.50
CA ALA A 25 10.15 -0.78 5.37
C ALA A 25 10.31 -1.46 4.00
N ASN A 26 11.41 -2.20 3.81
CA ASN A 26 11.65 -2.93 2.56
C ASN A 26 10.70 -4.13 2.39
N GLU A 27 10.42 -4.86 3.48
CA GLU A 27 9.47 -5.99 3.48
C GLU A 27 8.03 -5.49 3.17
N VAL A 28 7.64 -4.36 3.75
CA VAL A 28 6.34 -3.71 3.46
C VAL A 28 6.26 -3.24 2.01
N LEU A 29 7.30 -2.60 1.50
CA LEU A 29 7.33 -2.12 0.12
C LEU A 29 7.27 -3.28 -0.89
N GLN A 30 8.01 -4.36 -0.63
CA GLN A 30 8.00 -5.55 -1.47
C GLN A 30 6.61 -6.19 -1.50
N GLY A 31 6.02 -6.45 -0.33
CA GLY A 31 4.68 -7.02 -0.26
C GLY A 31 3.60 -6.10 -0.86
N TYR A 32 3.71 -4.78 -0.67
CA TYR A 32 2.84 -3.81 -1.34
C TYR A 32 2.92 -3.92 -2.87
N ARG A 33 4.13 -4.06 -3.44
CA ARG A 33 4.31 -4.21 -4.88
C ARG A 33 3.69 -5.51 -5.39
N GLU A 34 3.91 -6.62 -4.72
CA GLU A 34 3.35 -7.92 -5.11
C GLU A 34 1.81 -7.92 -5.03
N LEU A 35 1.26 -7.41 -3.92
CA LEU A 35 -0.19 -7.32 -3.71
C LEU A 35 -0.84 -6.33 -4.66
N GLY A 36 -0.19 -5.19 -4.87
CA GLY A 36 -0.63 -4.18 -5.83
C GLY A 36 -0.64 -4.70 -7.26
N GLN A 37 0.36 -5.49 -7.68
CA GLN A 37 0.36 -6.12 -9.01
C GLN A 37 -0.78 -7.12 -9.18
N MET A 38 -1.09 -7.91 -8.14
CA MET A 38 -2.19 -8.86 -8.20
C MET A 38 -3.54 -8.12 -8.25
N LEU A 39 -3.77 -7.15 -7.35
CA LEU A 39 -4.97 -6.32 -7.33
C LEU A 39 -5.17 -5.49 -8.60
N ALA A 40 -4.09 -5.00 -9.21
CA ALA A 40 -4.14 -4.23 -10.45
C ALA A 40 -4.65 -5.07 -11.63
N LYS A 41 -4.48 -6.40 -11.64
CA LYS A 41 -5.06 -7.29 -12.66
C LYS A 41 -6.59 -7.22 -12.64
N ASP A 42 -7.17 -7.11 -11.45
CA ASP A 42 -8.61 -7.01 -11.21
C ASP A 42 -9.10 -5.54 -11.16
N ARG A 43 -8.28 -4.59 -11.60
CA ARG A 43 -8.55 -3.13 -11.60
C ARG A 43 -8.74 -2.52 -10.20
N PHE A 44 -8.25 -3.17 -9.15
CA PHE A 44 -8.21 -2.59 -7.82
C PHE A 44 -6.93 -1.79 -7.61
N THR A 45 -7.07 -0.63 -6.96
CA THR A 45 -5.93 0.23 -6.61
C THR A 45 -5.76 0.24 -5.09
N LEU A 46 -4.54 -0.01 -4.62
CA LEU A 46 -4.21 0.11 -3.20
C LEU A 46 -3.99 1.58 -2.82
N LYS A 47 -4.72 2.02 -1.80
CA LYS A 47 -4.58 3.33 -1.17
C LYS A 47 -3.61 3.24 0.01
N GLU A 48 -3.68 2.16 0.78
CA GLU A 48 -2.85 1.96 1.96
C GLU A 48 -2.50 0.48 2.14
N ALA A 49 -1.31 0.22 2.69
CA ALA A 49 -0.89 -1.11 3.10
C ALA A 49 -0.18 -1.05 4.46
N ALA A 50 -0.68 -1.81 5.41
CA ALA A 50 -0.13 -1.91 6.75
C ALA A 50 0.27 -3.36 7.04
N MET A 51 1.49 -3.54 7.54
CA MET A 51 2.01 -4.80 8.03
C MET A 51 2.26 -4.71 9.53
N THR A 52 1.77 -5.70 10.27
CA THR A 52 2.04 -5.81 11.71
C THR A 52 3.38 -6.50 11.98
N ALA A 53 3.92 -6.37 13.19
CA ALA A 53 5.12 -7.09 13.64
C ALA A 53 5.00 -8.62 13.51
N ARG A 54 3.77 -9.14 13.52
CA ARG A 54 3.47 -10.55 13.30
C ARG A 54 3.27 -10.88 11.81
N ARG A 55 3.79 -10.08 10.87
CA ARG A 55 3.64 -10.25 9.41
C ARG A 55 2.19 -10.44 8.95
N SER A 56 1.25 -9.80 9.63
CA SER A 56 -0.16 -9.80 9.19
C SER A 56 -0.43 -8.54 8.39
N TRP A 57 -1.03 -8.72 7.21
CA TRP A 57 -1.32 -7.65 6.27
C TRP A 57 -2.75 -7.12 6.40
N GLN A 58 -2.86 -5.80 6.37
CA GLN A 58 -4.10 -5.06 6.24
C GLN A 58 -3.94 -4.09 5.07
N LEU A 59 -4.83 -4.17 4.09
CA LEU A 59 -4.81 -3.30 2.92
C LEU A 59 -6.07 -2.44 2.88
N THR A 60 -5.95 -1.20 2.45
CA THR A 60 -7.09 -0.33 2.13
C THR A 60 -7.09 -0.07 0.63
N LEU A 61 -8.18 -0.40 -0.05
CA LEU A 61 -8.39 -0.07 -1.45
C LEU A 61 -8.82 1.39 -1.62
N ASN A 62 -8.70 1.91 -2.84
CA ASN A 62 -9.18 3.25 -3.20
C ASN A 62 -10.69 3.46 -2.95
N ASN A 63 -11.48 2.38 -2.90
CA ASN A 63 -12.91 2.41 -2.61
C ASN A 63 -13.23 2.19 -1.10
N ASP A 64 -12.26 2.48 -0.23
CA ASP A 64 -12.32 2.37 1.24
C ASP A 64 -12.59 0.94 1.80
N ILE A 65 -12.54 -0.07 0.92
CA ILE A 65 -12.61 -1.49 1.30
C ILE A 65 -11.32 -1.87 2.02
N LYS A 66 -11.46 -2.47 3.21
CA LYS A 66 -10.36 -2.99 4.01
C LYS A 66 -10.25 -4.50 3.87
N LEU A 67 -9.09 -4.97 3.43
CA LEU A 67 -8.78 -6.38 3.28
C LEU A 67 -7.83 -6.82 4.39
N TYR A 68 -8.23 -7.84 5.15
CA TYR A 68 -7.43 -8.43 6.22
C TYR A 68 -6.89 -9.78 5.78
N LEU A 69 -5.63 -9.81 5.33
CA LEU A 69 -5.07 -11.00 4.69
C LEU A 69 -4.39 -11.95 5.70
N GLY A 70 -3.95 -11.43 6.86
CA GLY A 70 -3.32 -12.25 7.91
C GLY A 70 -1.89 -12.68 7.56
N ARG A 71 -1.42 -13.79 8.15
CA ARG A 71 0.00 -14.24 8.13
C ARG A 71 0.30 -15.42 7.20
N GLY A 72 -0.72 -16.11 6.68
CA GLY A 72 -0.56 -17.48 6.18
C GLY A 72 -0.53 -17.67 4.67
N ASP A 73 -1.30 -16.89 3.90
CA ASP A 73 -1.56 -17.23 2.50
C ASP A 73 -2.17 -16.03 1.75
N THR A 74 -1.52 -14.87 1.87
CA THR A 74 -1.97 -13.60 1.29
C THR A 74 -2.28 -13.72 -0.21
N MET A 75 -1.47 -14.50 -0.95
CA MET A 75 -1.70 -14.78 -2.38
C MET A 75 -2.90 -15.70 -2.65
N LYS A 76 -3.08 -16.79 -1.89
CA LYS A 76 -4.24 -17.71 -2.10
C LYS A 76 -5.57 -17.08 -1.71
N ARG A 77 -5.58 -16.18 -0.72
CA ARG A 77 -6.78 -15.44 -0.32
C ARG A 77 -7.16 -14.37 -1.33
N LEU A 78 -6.17 -13.76 -1.98
CA LEU A 78 -6.40 -12.72 -2.97
C LEU A 78 -6.83 -13.30 -4.33
N ALA A 79 -6.42 -14.54 -4.65
CA ALA A 79 -6.79 -15.24 -5.88
C ALA A 79 -8.08 -16.10 -5.77
N ARG A 80 -8.85 -15.98 -4.69
CA ARG A 80 -10.04 -16.80 -4.43
C ARG A 80 -11.33 -16.09 -4.79
#